data_AF-A0A091TQL4-F1
#
_entry.id   AF-A0A091TQL4-F1
#
_cell.length_a   1.000
_cell.length_b   1.000
_cell.length_c   1.000
_cell.angle_alpha   90.00
_cell.angle_beta   90.00
_cell.angle_gamma   90.00
#
_symmetry.space_group_name_H-M   'P 1'
#
loop_
_entity.id
_entity.type
_entity.pdbx_description
1 polymer ?
#
loop_
_entity_poly.entity_id
_entity_poly.type
_entity_poly.pdbx_seq_one_letter_code
_entity_poly.pdbx_strand_id
1 'polypeptide(L)'
;MIRSPDLDSFVCCAVCSKIIPPPPSNATFDRIREYKPFRTRYYTHRDILEIGADIQEEQHKKKEAEIQERIEKMKAELWSQAERHKEDAVDKALREAAANHGAFVQDLKQKLRKELREEVRKAKAEMQQYMENEQKREAEAAEQRVAHRLQCALMECAREKMQAVAEARKQEREAALKEAARQHRKHLEQLKEESTFAEELYHKTVEQLNKEKCHEINIALSIKQKENQLETQKQLKEAEALHLDELEKVMVMLKAAEEQVKTLEQKLEIMTDWKDSLETEIQATRQAFQKYIDATFPNLSPGQADFILPFREAFKQKDTPEEAQ
;
A
#
# COMPACT_ATOMS: atom_id res chain seq x y z
N MET A 1 -60.89 -1.73 -167.67
CA MET A 1 -61.06 -1.53 -169.12
C MET A 1 -61.25 -2.90 -169.74
N ILE A 2 -62.42 -3.14 -170.31
CA ILE A 2 -62.81 -4.36 -171.01
C ILE A 2 -61.77 -4.68 -172.09
N ARG A 3 -61.32 -5.93 -172.21
CA ARG A 3 -60.68 -6.41 -173.43
C ARG A 3 -61.25 -7.76 -173.81
N SER A 4 -62.13 -7.68 -174.81
CA SER A 4 -62.59 -8.74 -175.70
C SER A 4 -61.39 -9.33 -176.48
N PRO A 5 -61.44 -10.61 -176.90
CA PRO A 5 -60.28 -11.31 -177.44
C PRO A 5 -60.35 -11.40 -178.97
N ASP A 6 -59.87 -10.37 -179.71
CA ASP A 6 -59.59 -10.54 -181.17
C ASP A 6 -58.85 -9.38 -181.89
N LEU A 7 -58.16 -8.45 -181.22
CA LEU A 7 -57.40 -7.39 -181.92
C LEU A 7 -56.05 -7.05 -181.26
N ASP A 8 -54.99 -7.41 -181.97
CA ASP A 8 -53.58 -7.10 -181.71
C ASP A 8 -53.25 -5.61 -181.91
N SER A 9 -52.44 -5.09 -180.99
CA SER A 9 -51.52 -3.95 -181.11
C SER A 9 -51.94 -2.74 -181.95
N PHE A 10 -52.35 -1.62 -181.33
CA PHE A 10 -51.94 -0.23 -181.62
C PHE A 10 -52.60 0.71 -180.59
N VAL A 11 -51.82 1.54 -179.88
CA VAL A 11 -52.32 2.54 -178.92
C VAL A 11 -52.18 3.94 -179.54
N CYS A 12 -53.31 4.58 -179.81
CA CYS A 12 -53.38 5.94 -180.36
C CYS A 12 -53.19 6.99 -179.23
N CYS A 13 -52.22 7.90 -179.39
CA CYS A 13 -51.97 9.00 -178.45
C CYS A 13 -52.94 10.16 -178.72
N ALA A 14 -53.72 10.53 -177.70
CA ALA A 14 -54.86 11.46 -177.75
C ALA A 14 -54.52 12.94 -178.04
N VAL A 15 -53.29 13.27 -178.44
CA VAL A 15 -52.86 14.66 -178.69
C VAL A 15 -52.34 14.88 -180.12
N CYS A 16 -52.06 13.83 -180.91
CA CYS A 16 -51.42 14.05 -182.21
C CYS A 16 -51.70 13.02 -183.34
N SER A 17 -52.70 12.14 -183.23
CA SER A 17 -53.25 11.29 -184.33
C SER A 17 -52.22 10.55 -185.23
N LYS A 18 -50.98 10.38 -184.77
CA LYS A 18 -49.94 9.60 -185.44
C LYS A 18 -49.91 8.21 -184.83
N ILE A 19 -50.03 7.20 -185.70
CA ILE A 19 -49.88 5.79 -185.34
C ILE A 19 -48.45 5.58 -184.85
N ILE A 20 -48.29 5.31 -183.55
CA ILE A 20 -47.01 4.96 -182.94
C ILE A 20 -46.79 3.46 -183.16
N PRO A 21 -45.72 3.02 -183.85
CA PRO A 21 -45.44 1.60 -184.00
C PRO A 21 -45.26 0.92 -182.64
N PRO A 22 -45.63 -0.36 -182.48
CA PRO A 22 -45.41 -1.10 -181.24
C PRO A 22 -43.92 -1.05 -180.85
N PRO A 23 -43.59 -1.05 -179.55
CA PRO A 23 -42.20 -1.06 -179.11
C PRO A 23 -41.46 -2.23 -179.80
N PRO A 24 -40.25 -1.98 -180.34
CA PRO A 24 -39.53 -3.00 -181.09
C PRO A 24 -39.39 -4.28 -180.26
N SER A 25 -39.56 -5.44 -180.89
CA SER A 25 -39.34 -6.74 -180.25
C SER A 25 -37.92 -6.81 -179.68
N ASN A 26 -37.67 -7.61 -178.62
CA ASN A 26 -36.33 -7.76 -178.03
C ASN A 26 -35.24 -8.00 -179.10
N ALA A 27 -35.54 -8.81 -180.13
CA ALA A 27 -34.65 -9.05 -181.27
C ALA A 27 -34.31 -7.78 -182.10
N THR A 28 -35.24 -6.83 -182.18
CA THR A 28 -35.03 -5.53 -182.85
C THR A 28 -34.26 -4.56 -181.93
N PHE A 29 -34.49 -4.60 -180.61
CA PHE A 29 -33.68 -3.87 -179.63
C PHE A 29 -32.23 -4.34 -179.61
N ASP A 30 -31.99 -5.65 -179.77
CA ASP A 30 -30.65 -6.23 -179.85
C ASP A 30 -29.91 -5.77 -181.13
N ARG A 31 -30.60 -5.64 -182.27
CA ARG A 31 -30.03 -5.01 -183.48
C ARG A 31 -29.71 -3.52 -183.32
N ILE A 32 -30.51 -2.76 -182.56
CA ILE A 32 -30.21 -1.34 -182.25
C ILE A 32 -29.02 -1.24 -181.29
N ARG A 33 -28.85 -2.21 -180.37
CA ARG A 33 -27.67 -2.34 -179.51
C ARG A 33 -26.40 -2.70 -180.31
N GLU A 34 -26.54 -3.37 -181.45
CA GLU A 34 -25.43 -3.65 -182.38
C GLU A 34 -25.04 -2.45 -183.27
N TYR A 35 -25.90 -1.42 -183.38
CA TYR A 35 -25.59 -0.19 -184.11
C TYR A 35 -24.48 0.60 -183.38
N LYS A 36 -23.28 0.64 -183.98
CA LYS A 36 -22.02 1.17 -183.40
C LYS A 36 -22.17 2.44 -182.54
N PRO A 37 -22.87 3.50 -182.98
CA PRO A 37 -23.04 4.72 -182.19
C PRO A 37 -23.78 4.51 -180.85
N PHE A 38 -24.79 3.64 -180.79
CA PHE A 38 -25.58 3.38 -179.57
C PHE A 38 -24.86 2.47 -178.60
N ARG A 39 -24.13 1.46 -179.10
CA ARG A 39 -23.26 0.61 -178.27
C ARG A 39 -22.25 1.46 -177.51
N THR A 40 -21.56 2.36 -178.21
CA THR A 40 -20.55 3.23 -177.62
C THR A 40 -21.17 4.14 -176.55
N ARG A 41 -22.32 4.77 -176.81
CA ARG A 41 -23.03 5.61 -175.82
C ARG A 41 -23.48 4.86 -174.57
N TYR A 42 -24.04 3.66 -174.72
CA TYR A 42 -24.54 2.87 -173.58
C TYR A 42 -23.40 2.44 -172.65
N TYR A 43 -22.30 1.92 -173.21
CA TYR A 43 -21.14 1.54 -172.41
C TYR A 43 -20.48 2.77 -171.78
N THR A 44 -20.36 3.92 -172.47
CA THR A 44 -19.85 5.14 -171.83
C THR A 44 -20.74 5.65 -170.70
N HIS A 45 -22.08 5.55 -170.79
CA HIS A 45 -22.95 5.95 -169.68
C HIS A 45 -22.83 4.99 -168.49
N ARG A 46 -22.69 3.69 -168.76
CA ARG A 46 -22.45 2.68 -167.72
C ARG A 46 -21.11 2.93 -167.04
N ASP A 47 -20.04 3.18 -167.79
CA ASP A 47 -18.72 3.47 -167.26
C ASP A 47 -18.73 4.76 -166.40
N ILE A 48 -19.45 5.80 -166.83
CA ILE A 48 -19.63 7.03 -166.03
C ILE A 48 -20.40 6.77 -164.72
N LEU A 49 -21.42 5.90 -164.75
CA LEU A 49 -22.18 5.52 -163.56
C LEU A 49 -21.38 4.64 -162.61
N GLU A 50 -20.58 3.70 -163.13
CA GLU A 50 -19.66 2.87 -162.34
C GLU A 50 -18.57 3.75 -161.70
N ILE A 51 -17.94 4.65 -162.45
CA ILE A 51 -16.98 5.64 -161.92
C ILE A 51 -17.65 6.54 -160.86
N GLY A 52 -18.89 6.97 -161.09
CA GLY A 52 -19.66 7.77 -160.13
C GLY A 52 -19.97 7.01 -158.83
N ALA A 53 -20.31 5.73 -158.94
CA ALA A 53 -20.54 4.84 -157.80
C ALA A 53 -19.24 4.60 -157.01
N ASP A 54 -18.11 4.36 -157.69
CA ASP A 54 -16.81 4.18 -157.05
C ASP A 54 -16.35 5.46 -156.33
N ILE A 55 -16.51 6.63 -156.95
CA ILE A 55 -16.21 7.93 -156.32
C ILE A 55 -17.12 8.15 -155.11
N GLN A 56 -18.40 7.81 -155.20
CA GLN A 56 -19.35 7.94 -154.10
C GLN A 56 -18.99 6.97 -152.96
N GLU A 57 -18.62 5.73 -153.26
CA GLU A 57 -18.22 4.73 -152.28
C GLU A 57 -16.91 5.13 -151.58
N GLU A 58 -15.91 5.64 -152.31
CA GLU A 58 -14.70 6.19 -151.71
C GLU A 58 -14.99 7.39 -150.81
N GLN A 59 -15.89 8.30 -151.22
CA GLN A 59 -16.31 9.43 -150.39
C GLN A 59 -17.04 8.97 -149.13
N HIS A 60 -17.89 7.93 -149.22
CA HIS A 60 -18.52 7.33 -148.06
C HIS A 60 -17.49 6.70 -147.11
N LYS A 61 -16.55 5.91 -147.62
CA LYS A 61 -15.47 5.31 -146.82
C LYS A 61 -14.62 6.36 -146.12
N LYS A 62 -14.26 7.45 -146.80
CA LYS A 62 -13.51 8.58 -146.20
C LYS A 62 -14.32 9.26 -145.08
N LYS A 63 -15.61 9.54 -145.31
CA LYS A 63 -16.50 10.12 -144.28
C LYS A 63 -16.71 9.18 -143.10
N GLU A 64 -16.87 7.88 -143.33
CA GLU A 64 -16.99 6.87 -142.27
C GLU A 64 -15.72 6.77 -141.44
N ALA A 65 -14.54 6.78 -142.08
CA ALA A 65 -13.26 6.80 -141.37
C ALA A 65 -13.08 8.08 -140.54
N GLU A 66 -13.45 9.25 -141.06
CA GLU A 66 -13.43 10.52 -140.30
C GLU A 66 -14.41 10.48 -139.10
N ILE A 67 -15.60 9.89 -139.27
CA ILE A 67 -16.57 9.71 -138.18
C ILE A 67 -16.01 8.76 -137.13
N GLN A 68 -15.43 7.63 -137.55
CA GLN A 68 -14.81 6.67 -136.64
C GLN A 68 -13.64 7.29 -135.87
N GLU A 69 -12.77 8.07 -136.53
CA GLU A 69 -11.67 8.78 -135.88
C GLU A 69 -12.19 9.78 -134.83
N ARG A 70 -13.27 10.53 -135.14
CA ARG A 70 -13.91 11.43 -134.18
C ARG A 70 -14.55 10.69 -133.01
N ILE A 71 -15.16 9.54 -133.26
CA ILE A 71 -15.73 8.68 -132.21
C ILE A 71 -14.62 8.17 -131.30
N GLU A 72 -13.50 7.68 -131.84
CA GLU A 72 -12.38 7.18 -131.03
C GLU A 72 -11.71 8.30 -130.23
N LYS A 73 -11.54 9.50 -130.81
CA LYS A 73 -11.08 10.69 -130.07
C LYS A 73 -12.02 11.04 -128.92
N MET A 74 -13.32 11.08 -129.18
CA MET A 74 -14.33 11.36 -128.14
C MET A 74 -14.36 10.28 -127.06
N LYS A 75 -14.24 8.99 -127.42
CA LYS A 75 -14.12 7.90 -126.45
C LYS A 75 -12.88 8.07 -125.57
N ALA A 76 -11.72 8.37 -126.14
CA ALA A 76 -10.49 8.57 -125.39
C ALA A 76 -10.58 9.76 -124.42
N GLU A 77 -11.17 10.88 -124.86
CA GLU A 77 -11.44 12.04 -124.01
C GLU A 77 -12.40 11.70 -122.86
N LEU A 78 -13.50 10.99 -123.15
CA LEU A 78 -14.44 10.53 -122.14
C LEU A 78 -13.79 9.56 -121.14
N TRP A 79 -12.95 8.64 -121.61
CA TRP A 79 -12.17 7.75 -120.73
C TRP A 79 -11.21 8.53 -119.83
N SER A 80 -10.50 9.52 -120.38
CA SER A 80 -9.61 10.41 -119.61
C SER A 80 -10.38 11.22 -118.55
N GLN A 81 -11.58 11.71 -118.87
CA GLN A 81 -12.43 12.42 -117.91
C GLN A 81 -12.95 11.46 -116.83
N ALA A 82 -13.41 10.27 -117.22
CA ALA A 82 -13.89 9.26 -116.29
C ALA A 82 -12.77 8.82 -115.32
N GLU A 83 -11.55 8.65 -115.80
CA GLU A 83 -10.42 8.27 -114.95
C GLU A 83 -10.04 9.38 -113.98
N ARG A 84 -9.98 10.64 -114.43
CA ARG A 84 -9.79 11.81 -113.54
C ARG A 84 -10.88 11.91 -112.47
N HIS A 85 -12.15 11.71 -112.84
CA HIS A 85 -13.25 11.73 -111.87
C HIS A 85 -13.17 10.58 -110.86
N LYS A 86 -12.71 9.39 -111.27
CA LYS A 86 -12.46 8.28 -110.34
C LYS A 86 -11.31 8.60 -109.40
N GLU A 87 -10.18 9.10 -109.92
CA GLU A 87 -9.02 9.50 -109.13
C GLU A 87 -9.43 10.57 -108.11
N ASP A 88 -10.13 11.63 -108.54
CA ASP A 88 -10.63 12.68 -107.65
C ASP A 88 -11.60 12.14 -106.58
N ALA A 89 -12.48 11.20 -106.95
CA ALA A 89 -13.41 10.58 -106.01
C ALA A 89 -12.69 9.69 -104.98
N VAL A 90 -11.68 8.92 -105.42
CA VAL A 90 -10.84 8.09 -104.54
C VAL A 90 -10.02 8.97 -103.61
N ASP A 91 -9.38 10.01 -104.13
CA ASP A 91 -8.62 10.99 -103.36
C ASP A 91 -9.49 11.67 -102.30
N LYS A 92 -10.70 12.08 -102.68
CA LYS A 92 -11.67 12.66 -101.76
C LYS A 92 -12.08 11.66 -100.68
N ALA A 93 -12.40 10.42 -101.06
CA ALA A 93 -12.76 9.37 -100.11
C ALA A 93 -11.60 9.05 -99.14
N LEU A 94 -10.36 9.02 -99.62
CA LEU A 94 -9.17 8.81 -98.79
C LEU A 94 -8.95 9.97 -97.82
N ARG A 95 -9.09 11.22 -98.28
CA ARG A 95 -8.96 12.41 -97.41
C ARG A 95 -10.06 12.44 -96.35
N GLU A 96 -11.30 12.14 -96.72
CA GLU A 96 -12.43 12.06 -95.78
C GLU A 96 -12.25 10.91 -94.78
N ALA A 97 -11.82 9.72 -95.24
CA ALA A 97 -11.52 8.59 -94.36
C ALA A 97 -10.38 8.92 -93.38
N ALA A 98 -9.30 9.57 -93.84
CA ALA A 98 -8.20 10.00 -92.99
C ALA A 98 -8.62 11.07 -91.98
N ALA A 99 -9.45 12.03 -92.38
CA ALA A 99 -9.99 13.06 -91.49
C ALA A 99 -10.92 12.45 -90.42
N ASN A 100 -11.83 11.56 -90.82
CA ASN A 100 -12.73 10.86 -89.90
C ASN A 100 -11.96 9.97 -88.93
N HIS A 101 -10.97 9.22 -89.42
CA HIS A 101 -10.10 8.41 -88.57
C HIS A 101 -9.29 9.29 -87.61
N GLY A 102 -8.73 10.40 -88.08
CA GLY A 102 -8.02 11.37 -87.25
C GLY A 102 -8.89 11.95 -86.14
N ALA A 103 -10.12 12.35 -86.46
CA ALA A 103 -11.10 12.84 -85.50
C ALA A 103 -11.47 11.77 -84.46
N PHE A 104 -11.72 10.54 -84.90
CA PHE A 104 -12.01 9.41 -84.03
C PHE A 104 -10.86 9.09 -83.08
N VAL A 105 -9.62 9.05 -83.58
CA VAL A 105 -8.43 8.83 -82.76
C VAL A 105 -8.23 9.95 -81.75
N GLN A 106 -8.50 11.21 -82.12
CA GLN A 106 -8.44 12.33 -81.17
C GLN A 106 -9.51 12.24 -80.08
N ASP A 107 -10.75 11.90 -80.43
CA ASP A 107 -11.83 11.70 -79.46
C ASP A 107 -11.49 10.55 -78.48
N LEU A 108 -11.01 9.42 -79.00
CA LEU A 108 -10.54 8.30 -78.16
C LEU A 108 -9.42 8.72 -77.22
N LYS A 109 -8.41 9.46 -77.71
CA LYS A 109 -7.34 9.99 -76.86
C LYS A 109 -7.87 10.90 -75.77
N GLN A 110 -8.87 11.73 -76.05
CA GLN A 110 -9.48 12.61 -75.06
C GLN A 110 -10.28 11.81 -74.01
N LYS A 111 -11.07 10.81 -74.42
CA LYS A 111 -11.81 9.91 -73.51
C LYS A 111 -10.86 9.16 -72.58
N LEU A 112 -9.84 8.49 -73.14
CA LEU A 112 -8.82 7.79 -72.35
C LEU A 112 -8.09 8.73 -71.39
N ARG A 113 -7.79 9.97 -71.81
CA ARG A 113 -7.16 10.96 -70.93
C ARG A 113 -8.08 11.37 -69.76
N LYS A 114 -9.39 11.44 -69.97
CA LYS A 114 -10.37 11.74 -68.91
C LYS A 114 -10.48 10.57 -67.93
N GLU A 115 -10.67 9.36 -68.44
CA GLU A 115 -10.73 8.13 -67.63
C GLU A 115 -9.45 7.95 -66.81
N LEU A 116 -8.27 8.09 -67.42
CA LEU A 116 -7.00 7.99 -66.71
C LEU A 116 -6.88 9.05 -65.61
N ARG A 117 -7.36 10.28 -65.83
CA ARG A 117 -7.36 11.33 -64.80
C ARG A 117 -8.30 11.00 -63.65
N GLU A 118 -9.45 10.40 -63.93
CA GLU A 118 -10.41 9.97 -62.91
C GLU A 118 -9.88 8.80 -62.09
N GLU A 119 -9.33 7.77 -62.74
CA GLU A 119 -8.72 6.63 -62.06
C GLU A 119 -7.51 7.05 -61.23
N VAL A 120 -6.66 7.94 -61.74
CA VAL A 120 -5.55 8.52 -60.95
C VAL A 120 -6.07 9.31 -59.74
N ARG A 121 -7.20 10.02 -59.87
CA ARG A 121 -7.81 10.72 -58.73
C ARG A 121 -8.38 9.74 -57.70
N LYS A 122 -9.08 8.69 -58.13
CA LYS A 122 -9.61 7.64 -57.24
C LYS A 122 -8.48 6.94 -56.50
N ALA A 123 -7.45 6.49 -57.22
CA ALA A 123 -6.29 5.84 -56.61
C ALA A 123 -5.56 6.76 -55.62
N LYS A 124 -5.44 8.07 -55.92
CA LYS A 124 -4.88 9.04 -54.97
C LYS A 124 -5.73 9.22 -53.72
N ALA A 125 -7.06 9.26 -53.87
CA ALA A 125 -7.98 9.39 -52.74
C ALA A 125 -7.95 8.14 -51.86
N GLU A 126 -7.96 6.94 -52.46
CA GLU A 126 -7.83 5.66 -51.74
C GLU A 126 -6.49 5.57 -51.00
N MET A 127 -5.40 5.97 -51.66
CA MET A 127 -4.08 6.02 -51.02
C MET A 127 -4.07 6.99 -49.84
N GLN A 128 -4.65 8.18 -49.98
CA GLN A 128 -4.74 9.15 -48.88
C GLN A 128 -5.56 8.59 -47.71
N GLN A 129 -6.72 8.00 -47.97
CA GLN A 129 -7.54 7.36 -46.95
C GLN A 129 -6.81 6.20 -46.24
N TYR A 130 -6.08 5.38 -47.01
CA TYR A 130 -5.26 4.32 -46.44
C TYR A 130 -4.19 4.88 -45.49
N MET A 131 -3.45 5.90 -45.94
CA MET A 131 -2.42 6.56 -45.12
C MET A 131 -3.01 7.19 -43.86
N GLU A 132 -4.16 7.86 -43.94
CA GLU A 132 -4.84 8.42 -42.78
C GLU A 132 -5.29 7.33 -41.79
N ASN A 133 -5.78 6.19 -42.29
CA ASN A 133 -6.20 5.08 -41.45
C ASN A 133 -5.01 4.41 -40.76
N GLU A 134 -3.88 4.22 -41.44
CA GLU A 134 -2.65 3.71 -40.83
C GLU A 134 -2.11 4.69 -39.77
N GLN A 135 -2.10 5.99 -40.06
CA GLN A 135 -1.73 7.01 -39.07
C GLN A 135 -2.63 6.99 -37.84
N LYS A 136 -3.95 6.83 -38.00
CA LYS A 136 -4.88 6.68 -36.88
C LYS A 136 -4.59 5.44 -36.05
N ARG A 137 -4.35 4.29 -36.70
CA ARG A 137 -4.00 3.04 -36.00
C ARG A 137 -2.70 3.18 -35.21
N GLU A 138 -1.68 3.80 -35.80
CA GLU A 138 -0.41 4.05 -35.11
C GLU A 138 -0.57 5.01 -33.93
N ALA A 139 -1.35 6.07 -34.10
CA ALA A 139 -1.67 7.03 -33.05
C ALA A 139 -2.42 6.37 -31.89
N GLU A 140 -3.49 5.62 -32.17
CA GLU A 140 -4.26 4.88 -31.16
C GLU A 140 -3.38 3.86 -30.42
N ALA A 141 -2.53 3.12 -31.14
CA ALA A 141 -1.59 2.20 -30.52
C ALA A 141 -0.54 2.92 -29.65
N ALA A 142 -0.09 4.12 -30.04
CA ALA A 142 0.80 4.94 -29.24
C ALA A 142 0.12 5.47 -27.98
N GLU A 143 -1.12 5.95 -28.09
CA GLU A 143 -1.94 6.39 -26.96
C GLU A 143 -2.17 5.27 -25.95
N GLN A 144 -2.51 4.06 -26.42
CA GLN A 144 -2.67 2.90 -25.55
C GLN A 144 -1.38 2.55 -24.80
N ARG A 145 -0.22 2.58 -25.49
CA ARG A 145 1.08 2.36 -24.85
C ARG A 145 1.37 3.42 -23.78
N VAL A 146 1.08 4.68 -24.05
CA VAL A 146 1.27 5.78 -23.10
C VAL A 146 0.31 5.66 -21.91
N ALA A 147 -0.97 5.37 -22.16
CA ALA A 147 -1.98 5.16 -21.13
C ALA A 147 -1.61 4.01 -20.19
N HIS A 148 -1.15 2.89 -20.75
CA HIS A 148 -0.68 1.75 -19.95
C HIS A 148 0.53 2.13 -19.08
N ARG A 149 1.53 2.82 -19.65
CA ARG A 149 2.70 3.31 -18.89
C ARG A 149 2.30 4.26 -17.76
N LEU A 150 1.37 5.18 -18.04
CA LEU A 150 0.86 6.11 -17.04
C LEU A 150 0.14 5.35 -15.91
N GLN A 151 -0.67 4.36 -16.23
CA GLN A 151 -1.34 3.51 -15.25
C GLN A 151 -0.33 2.76 -14.37
N CYS A 152 0.70 2.15 -14.95
CA CYS A 152 1.77 1.49 -14.21
C CYS A 152 2.48 2.46 -13.25
N ALA A 153 2.87 3.65 -13.74
CA ALA A 153 3.52 4.67 -12.93
C ALA A 153 2.63 5.16 -11.78
N LEU A 154 1.33 5.31 -12.00
CA LEU A 154 0.36 5.66 -10.94
C LEU A 154 0.26 4.57 -9.87
N MET A 155 0.27 3.29 -10.27
CA MET A 155 0.25 2.16 -9.33
C MET A 155 1.55 2.09 -8.51
N GLU A 156 2.71 2.32 -9.15
CA GLU A 156 4.01 2.39 -8.48
C GLU A 156 4.06 3.53 -7.47
N CYS A 157 3.64 4.74 -7.86
CA CYS A 157 3.55 5.89 -6.98
C CYS A 157 2.59 5.65 -5.80
N ALA A 158 1.44 5.02 -6.04
CA ALA A 158 0.51 4.64 -4.98
C ALA A 158 1.15 3.64 -3.99
N ARG A 159 1.92 2.67 -4.49
CA ARG A 159 2.65 1.71 -3.66
C ARG A 159 3.73 2.40 -2.84
N GLU A 160 4.54 3.26 -3.45
CA GLU A 160 5.58 4.03 -2.77
C GLU A 160 4.99 4.94 -1.69
N LYS A 161 3.88 5.61 -1.97
CA LYS A 161 3.14 6.40 -0.98
C LYS A 161 2.69 5.55 0.20
N MET A 162 2.13 4.36 -0.04
CA MET A 162 1.73 3.45 1.04
C MET A 162 2.92 2.99 1.89
N GLN A 163 4.06 2.68 1.25
CA GLN A 163 5.28 2.30 1.94
C GLN A 163 5.81 3.46 2.80
N ALA A 164 5.92 4.66 2.24
CA ALA A 164 6.36 5.85 2.97
C ALA A 164 5.45 6.17 4.18
N VAL A 165 4.13 6.07 4.01
CA VAL A 165 3.18 6.26 5.12
C VAL A 165 3.31 5.16 6.18
N ALA A 166 3.53 3.90 5.77
CA ALA A 166 3.73 2.80 6.71
C ALA A 166 5.03 2.97 7.52
N GLU A 167 6.12 3.39 6.87
CA GLU A 167 7.39 3.69 7.52
C GLU A 167 7.27 4.87 8.48
N ALA A 168 6.64 5.97 8.07
CA ALA A 168 6.38 7.12 8.93
C ALA A 168 5.56 6.73 10.17
N ARG A 169 4.47 5.96 9.99
CA ARG A 169 3.67 5.45 11.12
C ARG A 169 4.45 4.51 12.03
N LYS A 170 5.37 3.70 11.49
CA LYS A 170 6.23 2.85 12.31
C LYS A 170 7.17 3.69 13.16
N GLN A 171 7.80 4.72 12.57
CA GLN A 171 8.66 5.66 13.29
C GLN A 171 7.89 6.43 14.37
N GLU A 172 6.67 6.91 14.07
CA GLU A 172 5.79 7.55 15.06
C GLU A 172 5.47 6.63 16.23
N ARG A 173 5.12 5.36 15.96
CA ARG A 173 4.85 4.36 17.01
C ARG A 173 6.08 4.10 17.87
N GLU A 174 7.25 3.93 17.26
CA GLU A 174 8.51 3.73 17.98
C GLU A 174 8.86 4.95 18.85
N ALA A 175 8.67 6.16 18.33
CA ALA A 175 8.89 7.40 19.08
C ALA A 175 7.90 7.52 20.26
N ALA A 176 6.61 7.24 20.03
CA ALA A 176 5.59 7.24 21.08
C ALA A 176 5.88 6.21 22.17
N LEU A 177 6.32 5.00 21.80
CA LEU A 177 6.72 3.96 22.77
C LEU A 177 7.96 4.38 23.57
N LYS A 178 8.97 4.97 22.93
CA LYS A 178 10.16 5.49 23.62
C LYS A 178 9.80 6.59 24.61
N GLU A 179 8.91 7.52 24.22
CA GLU A 179 8.48 8.60 25.08
C GLU A 179 7.61 8.10 26.24
N ALA A 180 6.67 7.18 25.98
CA ALA A 180 5.88 6.53 27.02
C ALA A 180 6.77 5.78 28.02
N ALA A 181 7.78 5.04 27.55
CA ALA A 181 8.76 4.37 28.41
C ALA A 181 9.63 5.37 29.21
N ARG A 182 9.93 6.55 28.65
CA ARG A 182 10.63 7.62 29.35
C ARG A 182 9.75 8.20 30.47
N GLN A 183 8.48 8.48 30.18
CA GLN A 183 7.52 8.98 31.17
C GLN A 183 7.29 7.94 32.28
N HIS A 184 7.10 6.67 31.92
CA HIS A 184 6.94 5.60 32.90
C HIS A 184 8.14 5.47 33.84
N ARG A 185 9.37 5.57 33.31
CA ARG A 185 10.59 5.59 34.13
C ARG A 185 10.64 6.77 35.09
N LYS A 186 10.32 7.98 34.62
CA LYS A 186 10.25 9.17 35.47
C LYS A 186 9.22 9.01 36.59
N HIS A 187 8.04 8.48 36.29
CA HIS A 187 7.03 8.23 37.32
C HIS A 187 7.46 7.16 38.33
N LEU A 188 8.14 6.11 37.88
CA LEU A 188 8.72 5.11 38.78
C LEU A 188 9.81 5.70 39.69
N GLU A 189 10.65 6.59 39.17
CA GLU A 189 11.66 7.31 39.96
C GLU A 189 10.99 8.22 41.00
N GLN A 190 10.00 9.01 40.59
CA GLN A 190 9.21 9.85 41.51
C GLN A 190 8.54 9.03 42.61
N LEU A 191 7.90 7.91 42.27
CA LEU A 191 7.29 7.01 43.26
C LEU A 191 8.32 6.44 44.23
N LYS A 192 9.53 6.10 43.75
CA LYS A 192 10.61 5.63 44.63
C LYS A 192 11.07 6.74 45.57
N GLU A 193 11.29 7.95 45.07
CA GLU A 193 11.67 9.11 45.87
C GLU A 193 10.62 9.41 46.95
N GLU A 194 9.33 9.46 46.56
CA GLU A 194 8.21 9.63 47.48
C GLU A 194 8.13 8.52 48.53
N SER A 195 8.35 7.26 48.12
CA SER A 195 8.39 6.11 49.04
C SER A 195 9.55 6.22 50.02
N THR A 196 10.76 6.53 49.56
CA THR A 196 11.93 6.70 50.43
C THR A 196 11.74 7.85 51.41
N PHE A 197 11.17 8.97 50.95
CA PHE A 197 10.88 10.10 51.81
C PHE A 197 9.81 9.76 52.87
N ALA A 198 8.75 9.03 52.48
CA ALA A 198 7.74 8.55 53.42
C ALA A 198 8.36 7.60 54.46
N GLU A 199 9.18 6.64 54.04
CA GLU A 199 9.90 5.73 54.93
C GLU A 199 10.80 6.48 55.92
N GLU A 200 11.56 7.48 55.46
CA GLU A 200 12.38 8.33 56.34
C GLU A 200 11.53 9.09 57.37
N LEU A 201 10.39 9.64 56.96
CA LEU A 201 9.47 10.31 57.86
C LEU A 201 8.88 9.34 58.89
N TYR A 202 8.48 8.14 58.47
CA TYR A 202 8.02 7.10 59.38
C TYR A 202 9.12 6.70 60.37
N HIS A 203 10.36 6.50 59.89
CA HIS A 203 11.49 6.13 60.75
C HIS A 203 11.78 7.22 61.80
N LYS A 204 11.82 8.49 61.40
CA LYS A 204 11.97 9.63 62.31
C LYS A 204 10.85 9.70 63.35
N THR A 205 9.61 9.46 62.92
CA THR A 205 8.44 9.46 63.81
C THR A 205 8.51 8.32 64.83
N VAL A 206 8.88 7.11 64.40
CA VAL A 206 9.06 5.94 65.27
C VAL A 206 10.21 6.16 66.24
N GLU A 207 11.34 6.73 65.80
CA GLU A 207 12.46 7.07 66.67
C GLU A 207 12.08 8.09 67.74
N GLN A 208 11.32 9.12 67.38
CA GLN A 208 10.83 10.10 68.34
C GLN A 208 9.88 9.45 69.36
N LEU A 209 8.93 8.64 68.90
CA LEU A 209 8.03 7.90 69.77
C LEU A 209 8.80 6.95 70.71
N ASN A 210 9.82 6.27 70.22
CA ASN A 210 10.68 5.42 71.04
C ASN A 210 11.41 6.22 72.13
N LYS A 211 11.95 7.40 71.80
CA LYS A 211 12.58 8.29 72.80
C LYS A 211 11.58 8.74 73.86
N GLU A 212 10.38 9.13 73.45
CA GLU A 212 9.29 9.53 74.36
C GLU A 212 8.90 8.36 75.27
N LYS A 213 8.70 7.16 74.73
CA LYS A 213 8.36 5.95 75.51
C LYS A 213 9.47 5.51 76.44
N CYS A 214 10.74 5.56 76.01
CA CYS A 214 11.87 5.32 76.90
C CYS A 214 11.91 6.33 78.05
N HIS A 215 11.61 7.61 77.78
CA HIS A 215 11.54 8.62 78.82
C HIS A 215 10.40 8.35 79.81
N GLU A 216 9.19 8.02 79.33
CA GLU A 216 8.05 7.62 80.17
C GLU A 216 8.38 6.40 81.04
N ILE A 217 9.01 5.36 80.47
CA ILE A 217 9.44 4.17 81.21
C ILE A 217 10.45 4.54 82.28
N ASN A 218 11.44 5.38 81.97
CA ASN A 218 12.44 5.81 82.95
C ASN A 218 11.81 6.61 84.11
N ILE A 219 10.83 7.47 83.82
CA ILE A 219 10.06 8.17 84.85
C ILE A 219 9.31 7.16 85.73
N ALA A 220 8.57 6.22 85.11
CA ALA A 220 7.83 5.20 85.84
C ALA A 220 8.73 4.32 86.71
N LEU A 221 9.90 3.92 86.20
CA LEU A 221 10.92 3.18 86.95
C LEU A 221 11.46 3.99 88.13
N SER A 222 11.76 5.28 87.94
CA SER A 222 12.23 6.14 89.03
C SER A 222 11.16 6.31 90.12
N ILE A 223 9.89 6.48 89.74
CA ILE A 223 8.77 6.54 90.69
C ILE A 223 8.69 5.22 91.47
N LYS A 224 8.70 4.07 90.80
CA LYS A 224 8.66 2.75 91.45
C LYS A 224 9.85 2.50 92.37
N GLN A 225 11.05 2.92 91.97
CA GLN A 225 12.24 2.84 92.84
C GLN A 225 12.08 3.69 94.10
N LYS A 226 11.58 4.93 93.98
CA LYS A 226 11.31 5.81 95.13
C LYS A 226 10.21 5.25 96.04
N GLU A 227 9.13 4.71 95.47
CA GLU A 227 8.07 4.03 96.22
C GLU A 227 8.63 2.84 97.01
N ASN A 228 9.45 1.99 96.38
CA ASN A 228 10.09 0.86 97.06
C ASN A 228 11.06 1.33 98.16
N GLN A 229 11.83 2.40 97.93
CA GLN A 229 12.70 2.99 98.97
C GLN A 229 11.89 3.54 100.15
N LEU A 230 10.77 4.21 99.88
CA LEU A 230 9.86 4.68 100.93
C LEU A 230 9.23 3.52 101.70
N GLU A 231 8.79 2.48 101.01
CA GLU A 231 8.18 1.31 101.64
C GLU A 231 9.19 0.54 102.49
N THR A 232 10.41 0.33 101.99
CA THR A 232 11.49 -0.27 102.78
C THR A 232 11.89 0.59 103.97
N GLN A 233 11.92 1.93 103.85
CA GLN A 233 12.14 2.82 104.99
C GLN A 233 11.00 2.77 106.01
N LYS A 234 9.74 2.65 105.58
CA LYS A 234 8.60 2.46 106.49
C LYS A 234 8.74 1.13 107.24
N GLN A 235 8.99 0.03 106.53
CA GLN A 235 9.22 -1.28 107.13
C GLN A 235 10.39 -1.27 108.11
N LEU A 236 11.49 -0.57 107.79
CA LEU A 236 12.62 -0.38 108.70
C LEU A 236 12.20 0.34 109.99
N LYS A 237 11.49 1.48 109.86
CA LYS A 237 11.01 2.25 111.03
C LYS A 237 10.01 1.46 111.88
N GLU A 238 9.13 0.69 111.25
CA GLU A 238 8.19 -0.19 111.94
C GLU A 238 8.94 -1.29 112.71
N ALA A 239 9.96 -1.92 112.09
CA ALA A 239 10.81 -2.90 112.75
C ALA A 239 11.63 -2.28 113.89
N GLU A 240 12.20 -1.08 113.71
CA GLU A 240 12.89 -0.34 114.78
C GLU A 240 11.97 -0.03 115.95
N ALA A 241 10.74 0.40 115.71
CA ALA A 241 9.75 0.67 116.76
C ALA A 241 9.37 -0.61 117.53
N LEU A 242 9.18 -1.74 116.82
CA LEU A 242 8.94 -3.04 117.46
C LEU A 242 10.13 -3.47 118.32
N HIS A 243 11.36 -3.34 117.80
CA HIS A 243 12.56 -3.67 118.56
C HIS A 243 12.75 -2.76 119.78
N LEU A 244 12.45 -1.46 119.68
CA LEU A 244 12.49 -0.55 120.83
C LEU A 244 11.47 -0.95 121.91
N ASP A 245 10.24 -1.32 121.52
CA ASP A 245 9.21 -1.82 122.45
C ASP A 245 9.62 -3.15 123.11
N GLU A 246 10.23 -4.07 122.36
CA GLU A 246 10.82 -5.31 122.90
C GLU A 246 11.94 -5.00 123.91
N LEU A 247 12.82 -4.05 123.58
CA LEU A 247 13.94 -3.67 124.41
C LEU A 247 13.47 -2.97 125.70
N GLU A 248 12.41 -2.15 125.63
CA GLU A 248 11.77 -1.55 126.80
C GLU A 248 11.14 -2.62 127.71
N LYS A 249 10.45 -3.62 127.15
CA LYS A 249 9.93 -4.77 127.93
C LYS A 249 11.06 -5.52 128.64
N VAL A 250 12.16 -5.78 127.94
CA VAL A 250 13.34 -6.44 128.54
C VAL A 250 13.96 -5.57 129.63
N MET A 251 14.06 -4.25 129.44
CA MET A 251 14.54 -3.33 130.48
C MET A 251 13.65 -3.32 131.72
N VAL A 252 12.32 -3.38 131.56
CA VAL A 252 11.38 -3.47 132.69
C VAL A 252 11.56 -4.79 133.44
N MET A 253 11.70 -5.91 132.71
CA MET A 253 11.97 -7.22 133.32
C MET A 253 13.32 -7.23 134.06
N LEU A 254 14.36 -6.63 133.48
CA LEU A 254 15.68 -6.51 134.10
C LEU A 254 15.61 -5.71 135.39
N LYS A 255 14.96 -4.53 135.40
CA LYS A 255 14.77 -3.74 136.62
C LYS A 255 14.00 -4.50 137.70
N ALA A 256 12.96 -5.25 137.33
CA ALA A 256 12.23 -6.07 138.28
C ALA A 256 13.11 -7.20 138.86
N ALA A 257 13.96 -7.82 138.04
CA ALA A 257 14.92 -8.82 138.50
C ALA A 257 16.00 -8.19 139.41
N GLU A 258 16.53 -7.00 139.07
CA GLU A 258 17.47 -6.26 139.92
C GLU A 258 16.86 -5.87 141.27
N GLU A 259 15.59 -5.45 141.30
CA GLU A 259 14.86 -5.20 142.55
C GLU A 259 14.70 -6.48 143.36
N GLN A 260 14.38 -7.61 142.73
CA GLN A 260 14.34 -8.90 143.41
C GLN A 260 15.69 -9.29 144.01
N VAL A 261 16.79 -9.10 143.26
CA VAL A 261 18.16 -9.34 143.76
C VAL A 261 18.44 -8.45 144.99
N LYS A 262 18.16 -7.15 144.93
CA LYS A 262 18.32 -6.23 146.08
C LYS A 262 17.52 -6.66 147.30
N THR A 263 16.28 -7.12 147.12
CA THR A 263 15.47 -7.60 148.26
C THR A 263 16.01 -8.91 148.85
N LEU A 264 16.61 -9.78 148.03
CA LEU A 264 17.28 -11.00 148.50
C LEU A 264 18.58 -10.68 149.24
N GLU A 265 19.36 -9.72 148.75
CA GLU A 265 20.57 -9.22 149.41
C GLU A 265 20.23 -8.65 150.80
N GLN A 266 19.21 -7.79 150.91
CA GLN A 266 18.76 -7.26 152.20
C GLN A 266 18.29 -8.36 153.17
N LYS A 267 17.60 -9.40 152.68
CA LYS A 267 17.21 -10.54 153.50
C LYS A 267 18.41 -11.36 153.98
N LEU A 268 19.42 -11.54 153.11
CA LEU A 268 20.67 -12.21 153.46
C LEU A 268 21.48 -11.43 154.49
N GLU A 269 21.51 -10.10 154.37
CA GLU A 269 22.15 -9.21 155.35
C GLU A 269 21.50 -9.37 156.74
N ILE A 270 20.16 -9.30 156.81
CA ILE A 270 19.42 -9.53 158.07
C ILE A 270 19.68 -10.95 158.61
N MET A 271 19.66 -11.99 157.77
CA MET A 271 19.95 -13.35 158.24
C MET A 271 21.39 -13.52 158.72
N THR A 272 22.34 -12.78 158.14
CA THR A 272 23.75 -12.79 158.54
C THR A 272 23.93 -12.09 159.89
N ASP A 273 23.30 -10.94 160.10
CA ASP A 273 23.30 -10.23 161.38
C ASP A 273 22.68 -11.07 162.51
N TRP A 274 21.58 -11.78 162.21
CA TRP A 274 20.96 -12.71 163.15
C TRP A 274 21.88 -13.89 163.48
N LYS A 275 22.56 -14.43 162.47
CA LYS A 275 23.54 -15.50 162.65
C LYS A 275 24.69 -15.04 163.53
N ASP A 276 25.26 -13.86 163.27
CA ASP A 276 26.40 -13.32 164.03
C ASP A 276 26.00 -12.98 165.47
N SER A 277 24.80 -12.43 165.67
CA SER A 277 24.24 -12.19 167.02
C SER A 277 24.08 -13.48 167.81
N LEU A 278 23.50 -14.52 167.21
CA LEU A 278 23.38 -15.86 167.82
C LEU A 278 24.75 -16.48 168.12
N GLU A 279 25.73 -16.31 167.23
CA GLU A 279 27.09 -16.81 167.44
C GLU A 279 27.75 -16.10 168.64
N THR A 280 27.56 -14.78 168.80
CA THR A 280 28.07 -14.04 169.96
C THR A 280 27.40 -14.46 171.27
N GLU A 281 26.10 -14.75 171.29
CA GLU A 281 25.40 -15.27 172.47
C GLU A 281 25.88 -16.69 172.84
N ILE A 282 26.07 -17.57 171.85
CA ILE A 282 26.62 -18.92 172.07
C ILE A 282 28.04 -18.82 172.65
N GLN A 283 28.88 -17.92 172.13
CA GLN A 283 30.23 -17.68 172.63
C GLN A 283 30.20 -17.16 174.09
N ALA A 284 29.30 -16.24 174.42
CA ALA A 284 29.14 -15.70 175.77
C ALA A 284 28.66 -16.79 176.75
N THR A 285 27.72 -17.63 176.31
CA THR A 285 27.19 -18.76 177.10
C THR A 285 28.27 -19.81 177.33
N ARG A 286 29.09 -20.10 176.31
CA ARG A 286 30.27 -21.00 176.41
C ARG A 286 31.27 -20.48 177.45
N GLN A 287 31.58 -19.19 177.45
CA GLN A 287 32.46 -18.58 178.46
C GLN A 287 31.85 -18.66 179.88
N ALA A 288 30.54 -18.50 180.02
CA ALA A 288 29.85 -18.63 181.31
C ALA A 288 29.90 -20.06 181.85
N PHE A 289 29.66 -21.07 180.98
CA PHE A 289 29.78 -22.48 181.36
C PHE A 289 31.22 -22.83 181.73
N GLN A 290 32.22 -22.35 180.99
CA GLN A 290 33.62 -22.58 181.34
C GLN A 290 33.95 -21.99 182.71
N LYS A 291 33.53 -20.75 182.99
CA LYS A 291 33.69 -20.12 184.32
C LYS A 291 33.02 -20.91 185.44
N TYR A 292 31.82 -21.45 185.21
CA TYR A 292 31.11 -22.27 186.20
C TYR A 292 31.81 -23.60 186.47
N ILE A 293 32.26 -24.29 185.42
CA ILE A 293 32.99 -25.55 185.53
C ILE A 293 34.30 -25.33 186.30
N ASP A 294 35.07 -24.30 185.95
CA ASP A 294 36.34 -23.97 186.59
C ASP A 294 36.16 -23.63 188.09
N ALA A 295 35.05 -22.97 188.46
CA ALA A 295 34.76 -22.62 189.84
C ALA A 295 34.31 -23.80 190.70
N THR A 296 33.62 -24.78 190.11
CA THR A 296 32.98 -25.88 190.86
C THR A 296 33.89 -27.11 190.95
N PHE A 297 34.76 -27.33 189.96
CA PHE A 297 35.62 -28.50 189.87
C PHE A 297 37.06 -28.10 189.45
N PRO A 298 37.88 -27.58 190.39
CA PRO A 298 39.22 -27.06 190.08
C PRO A 298 40.25 -28.13 189.66
N ASN A 299 39.88 -29.42 189.69
CA ASN A 299 40.75 -30.53 189.29
C ASN A 299 40.50 -31.02 187.85
N LEU A 300 39.62 -30.34 187.08
CA LEU A 300 39.38 -30.65 185.66
C LEU A 300 40.23 -29.74 184.75
N SER A 301 40.73 -30.30 183.65
CA SER A 301 41.52 -29.57 182.65
C SER A 301 40.68 -28.50 181.91
N PRO A 302 41.23 -27.31 181.58
CA PRO A 302 40.51 -26.25 180.89
C PRO A 302 39.95 -26.71 179.53
N GLY A 303 38.76 -26.23 179.14
CA GLY A 303 38.15 -26.50 177.82
C GLY A 303 36.99 -27.52 177.82
N GLN A 304 36.47 -27.92 178.97
CA GLN A 304 35.30 -28.82 179.01
C GLN A 304 33.99 -28.18 178.51
N ALA A 305 33.87 -26.84 178.52
CA ALA A 305 32.71 -26.16 177.94
C ALA A 305 32.59 -26.35 176.41
N ASP A 306 33.70 -26.65 175.72
CA ASP A 306 33.73 -26.87 174.27
C ASP A 306 33.08 -28.21 173.85
N PHE A 307 32.98 -29.17 174.77
CA PHE A 307 32.30 -30.45 174.54
C PHE A 307 30.78 -30.32 174.60
N ILE A 308 30.26 -29.39 175.42
CA ILE A 308 28.82 -29.15 175.59
C ILE A 308 28.28 -28.28 174.44
N LEU A 309 29.08 -27.33 173.96
CA LEU A 309 28.76 -26.45 172.82
C LEU A 309 29.88 -26.50 171.77
N PRO A 310 29.79 -27.37 170.74
CA PRO A 310 30.77 -27.46 169.66
C PRO A 310 30.83 -26.21 168.77
N PHE A 311 31.99 -25.91 168.17
CA PHE A 311 32.12 -24.86 167.17
C PHE A 311 31.41 -25.24 165.86
N ARG A 312 30.72 -24.29 165.22
CA ARG A 312 30.25 -24.48 163.84
C ARG A 312 31.37 -24.19 162.85
N GLU A 313 31.47 -25.02 161.81
CA GLU A 313 32.38 -24.79 160.68
C GLU A 313 31.92 -23.57 159.86
N ALA A 314 32.82 -22.62 159.62
CA ALA A 314 32.56 -21.48 158.75
C ALA A 314 32.52 -21.93 157.28
N PHE A 315 31.35 -21.79 156.65
CA PHE A 315 31.17 -22.00 155.21
C PHE A 315 32.00 -20.98 154.41
N LYS A 316 32.96 -21.46 153.61
CA LYS A 316 33.60 -20.67 152.55
C LYS A 316 32.81 -20.86 151.25
N GLN A 317 32.17 -19.79 150.76
CA GLN A 317 31.58 -19.76 149.42
C GLN A 317 32.69 -19.93 148.37
N LYS A 318 32.45 -20.79 147.38
CA LYS A 318 33.24 -20.92 146.15
C LYS A 318 32.57 -20.06 145.09
N ASP A 319 33.24 -19.00 144.65
CA ASP A 319 32.79 -18.20 143.51
C ASP A 319 32.91 -19.00 142.20
N THR A 320 31.83 -19.01 141.43
CA THR A 320 31.74 -19.43 140.03
C THR A 320 32.48 -18.43 139.12
N PRO A 321 33.24 -18.87 138.10
CA PRO A 321 33.85 -17.98 137.13
C PRO A 321 32.87 -17.59 136.02
N GLU A 322 32.93 -16.30 135.66
CA GLU A 322 32.19 -15.64 134.57
C GLU A 322 32.47 -16.27 133.20
N GLU A 323 31.39 -16.35 132.41
CA GLU A 323 31.39 -16.69 130.99
C GLU A 323 32.10 -15.59 130.17
N ALA A 324 33.09 -15.98 129.38
CA ALA A 324 33.68 -15.16 128.34
C ALA A 324 32.95 -15.41 127.01
N GLN A 325 32.53 -14.32 126.37
CA GLN A 325 32.12 -14.25 124.96
C GLN A 325 33.27 -14.60 124.02
#